data_AF-A0A1X6P2B4-F1
#
_entry.id   AF-A0A1X6P2B4-F1
#
_cell.length_a   1.000
_cell.length_b   1.000
_cell.length_c   1.000
_cell.angle_alpha   90.00
_cell.angle_beta   90.00
_cell.angle_gamma   90.00
#
_symmetry.space_group_name_H-M   'P 1'
#
loop_
_entity.id
_entity.type
_entity.pdbx_description
1 polymer ?
#
loop_
_entity_poly.entity_id
_entity_poly.type
_entity_poly.pdbx_seq_one_letter_code
_entity_poly.pdbx_strand_id
1 'polypeptide(L)'
;MAQANGTGNVPSSLPGAVAASAAASATAAARDEDAAQLRLGVMEGEEVLMISEAAALLAKREADHAKLGHTYSLDVVNGLFRPAATYCARFDRIQNKTAVLAVRDTFDGRGAELGLHPFEVAQLVNLMPADAEEAKAIIPSLREEGKIDNDVLNGLLMELTTFAK
;
A
#
# COMPACT_ATOMS: atom_id res chain seq x y z
N MET A 1 45.93 -50.80 3.88
CA MET A 1 45.22 -50.20 5.04
C MET A 1 45.45 -48.70 4.95
N ALA A 2 44.63 -47.98 4.21
CA ALA A 2 43.29 -47.44 4.56
C ALA A 2 43.45 -45.93 4.76
N GLN A 3 42.89 -45.20 3.80
CA GLN A 3 42.81 -43.74 3.68
C GLN A 3 41.98 -43.11 4.80
N ALA A 4 42.22 -41.83 5.11
CA ALA A 4 41.17 -40.92 5.52
C ALA A 4 41.57 -39.47 5.20
N ASN A 5 41.06 -38.99 4.07
CA ASN A 5 41.14 -37.62 3.58
C ASN A 5 40.12 -36.78 4.38
N GLY A 6 40.59 -35.81 5.16
CA GLY A 6 39.75 -34.94 5.98
C GLY A 6 39.22 -33.74 5.19
N THR A 7 38.22 -33.95 4.33
CA THR A 7 37.45 -32.86 3.72
C THR A 7 36.41 -32.36 4.71
N GLY A 8 36.65 -31.19 5.30
CA GLY A 8 35.67 -30.46 6.08
C GLY A 8 34.47 -30.08 5.21
N ASN A 9 33.33 -30.70 5.48
CA ASN A 9 32.05 -30.42 4.88
C ASN A 9 31.52 -29.08 5.42
N VAL A 10 31.65 -28.00 4.65
CA VAL A 10 30.93 -26.74 4.91
C VAL A 10 29.50 -26.88 4.37
N PRO A 11 28.44 -26.79 5.21
CA PRO A 11 27.10 -26.69 4.69
C PRO A 11 26.89 -25.26 4.15
N SER A 12 27.11 -25.06 2.85
CA SER A 12 26.65 -23.87 2.15
C SER A 12 25.16 -23.99 1.85
N SER A 13 24.30 -23.89 2.87
CA SER A 13 22.87 -23.67 2.65
C SER A 13 22.64 -22.15 2.51
N LEU A 14 22.88 -21.64 1.30
CA LEU A 14 22.38 -20.33 0.89
C LEU A 14 20.84 -20.35 0.99
N PRO A 15 20.20 -19.40 1.68
CA PRO A 15 18.75 -19.21 1.61
C PRO A 15 18.41 -18.51 0.28
N GLY A 16 18.61 -19.20 -0.84
CA GLY A 16 18.35 -18.67 -2.19
C GLY A 16 17.21 -19.37 -2.94
N ALA A 17 16.79 -20.55 -2.49
CA ALA A 17 15.83 -21.37 -3.24
C ALA A 17 14.36 -20.99 -3.02
N VAL A 18 14.01 -20.37 -1.89
CA VAL A 18 12.62 -19.98 -1.58
C VAL A 18 12.17 -18.70 -2.28
N ALA A 19 13.10 -17.79 -2.62
CA ALA A 19 12.77 -16.54 -3.31
C ALA A 19 12.45 -16.73 -4.80
N ALA A 20 13.09 -17.70 -5.47
CA ALA A 20 12.89 -17.96 -6.89
C ALA A 20 11.51 -18.56 -7.20
N SER A 21 10.98 -19.42 -6.32
CA SER A 21 9.65 -20.02 -6.47
C SER A 21 8.53 -18.98 -6.27
N ALA A 22 8.67 -18.11 -5.27
CA ALA A 22 7.74 -16.99 -5.06
C ALA A 22 7.79 -15.97 -6.22
N ALA A 23 8.98 -15.67 -6.74
CA ALA A 23 9.15 -14.78 -7.89
C ALA A 23 8.53 -15.34 -9.18
N ALA A 24 8.63 -16.66 -9.41
CA ALA A 24 8.02 -17.34 -10.55
C ALA A 24 6.49 -17.45 -10.43
N SER A 25 5.97 -17.68 -9.22
CA SER A 25 4.52 -17.66 -8.95
C SER A 25 3.94 -16.24 -9.07
N ALA A 26 4.69 -15.21 -8.64
CA ALA A 26 4.31 -13.81 -8.80
C ALA A 26 4.28 -13.38 -10.28
N THR A 27 5.15 -13.92 -11.14
CA THR A 27 5.14 -13.61 -12.58
C THR A 27 3.96 -14.24 -13.34
N ALA A 28 3.38 -15.32 -12.81
CA ALA A 28 2.20 -15.94 -13.40
C ALA A 28 0.89 -15.27 -12.95
N ALA A 29 0.80 -14.88 -11.67
CA ALA A 29 -0.32 -14.13 -11.11
C ALA A 29 -0.42 -12.70 -11.68
N ALA A 30 0.71 -12.06 -11.98
CA ALA A 30 0.77 -10.71 -12.54
C ALA A 30 0.18 -10.55 -13.96
N ARG A 31 -0.14 -11.65 -14.67
CA ARG A 31 -0.62 -11.59 -16.06
C ARG A 31 -2.11 -11.27 -16.21
N ASP A 32 -2.87 -11.26 -15.12
CA ASP A 32 -4.32 -10.94 -15.12
C ASP A 32 -4.70 -9.91 -14.03
N GLU A 33 -3.73 -9.13 -13.54
CA GLU A 33 -4.00 -8.06 -12.58
C GLU A 33 -4.73 -6.89 -13.28
N ASP A 34 -5.89 -6.53 -12.75
CA ASP A 34 -6.70 -5.42 -13.23
C ASP A 34 -7.37 -4.71 -12.05
N ALA A 35 -6.81 -3.57 -11.67
CA ALA A 35 -7.31 -2.73 -10.60
C ALA A 35 -8.73 -2.19 -10.87
N ALA A 36 -9.14 -2.03 -12.14
CA ALA A 36 -10.49 -1.61 -12.50
C ALA A 36 -11.54 -2.69 -12.17
N GLN A 37 -11.11 -3.96 -12.07
CA GLN A 37 -11.95 -5.11 -11.73
C GLN A 37 -11.62 -5.71 -10.35
N LEU A 38 -10.82 -5.01 -9.53
CA LEU A 38 -10.34 -5.47 -8.22
C LEU A 38 -9.57 -6.81 -8.26
N ARG A 39 -8.98 -7.15 -9.41
CA ARG A 39 -8.07 -8.29 -9.54
C ARG A 39 -6.67 -7.83 -9.12
N LEU A 40 -6.34 -8.01 -7.85
CA LEU A 40 -5.09 -7.52 -7.26
C LEU A 40 -3.99 -8.58 -7.21
N GLY A 41 -4.27 -9.79 -7.71
CA GLY A 41 -3.29 -10.87 -7.83
C GLY A 41 -2.77 -11.29 -6.46
N VAL A 42 -1.44 -11.22 -6.28
CA VAL A 42 -0.79 -11.61 -5.01
C VAL A 42 -1.13 -10.68 -3.84
N MET A 43 -1.73 -9.51 -4.12
CA MET A 43 -2.11 -8.52 -3.11
C MET A 43 -3.58 -8.63 -2.70
N GLU A 44 -4.32 -9.63 -3.19
CA GLU A 44 -5.70 -9.87 -2.74
C GLU A 44 -5.73 -10.24 -1.26
N GLY A 45 -6.52 -9.50 -0.48
CA GLY A 45 -6.66 -9.69 0.97
C GLY A 45 -5.53 -9.09 1.82
N GLU A 46 -4.53 -8.46 1.20
CA GLU A 46 -3.48 -7.74 1.92
C GLU A 46 -3.99 -6.39 2.47
N GLU A 47 -3.31 -5.90 3.50
CA GLU A 47 -3.63 -4.60 4.10
C GLU A 47 -3.25 -3.46 3.13
N VAL A 48 -4.19 -2.53 2.92
CA VAL A 48 -4.02 -1.40 2.01
C VAL A 48 -3.59 -0.17 2.79
N LEU A 49 -2.55 0.52 2.32
CA LEU A 49 -2.11 1.80 2.89
C LEU A 49 -2.55 2.99 2.02
N MET A 50 -2.94 4.07 2.70
CA MET A 50 -3.15 5.38 2.09
C MET A 50 -1.81 6.12 1.92
N ILE A 51 -1.73 7.06 0.98
CA ILE A 51 -0.51 7.86 0.75
C ILE A 51 -0.08 8.59 2.03
N SER A 52 -1.04 9.12 2.80
CA SER A 52 -0.79 9.80 4.07
C SER A 52 -0.18 8.88 5.14
N GLU A 53 -0.58 7.61 5.19
CA GLU A 53 0.01 6.63 6.10
C GLU A 53 1.40 6.21 5.65
N ALA A 54 1.58 5.97 4.34
CA ALA A 54 2.88 5.69 3.77
C ALA A 54 3.86 6.84 4.04
N ALA A 55 3.42 8.09 3.89
CA ALA A 55 4.21 9.27 4.25
C ALA A 55 4.61 9.28 5.73
N ALA A 56 3.66 9.01 6.63
CA ALA A 56 3.92 8.95 8.07
C ALA A 56 4.90 7.83 8.46
N LEU A 57 4.76 6.64 7.85
CA LEU A 57 5.63 5.49 8.08
C LEU A 57 7.05 5.74 7.54
N LEU A 58 7.19 6.30 6.35
CA LEU A 58 8.48 6.65 5.75
C LEU A 58 9.19 7.73 6.58
N ALA A 59 8.47 8.77 7.01
CA ALA A 59 9.04 9.81 7.89
C ALA A 59 9.49 9.25 9.24
N LYS A 60 8.71 8.32 9.83
CA LYS A 60 9.10 7.62 11.05
C LYS A 60 10.36 6.78 10.82
N ARG A 61 10.44 6.04 9.70
CA ARG A 61 11.59 5.21 9.35
C ARG A 61 12.87 6.04 9.19
N GLU A 62 12.78 7.23 8.58
CA GLU A 62 13.90 8.16 8.43
C GLU A 62 14.35 8.72 9.79
N ALA A 63 13.40 9.12 10.65
CA ALA A 63 13.71 9.60 11.99
C ALA A 63 14.35 8.52 12.88
N ASP A 64 13.83 7.30 12.84
CA ASP A 64 14.37 6.17 13.59
C ASP A 64 15.78 5.80 13.09
N HIS A 65 15.99 5.86 11.76
CA HIS A 65 17.31 5.64 11.17
C HIS A 65 18.34 6.69 11.64
N ALA A 66 17.95 7.97 11.67
CA ALA A 66 18.80 9.05 12.13
C ALA A 66 19.15 8.91 13.62
N LYS A 67 18.18 8.53 14.47
CA LYS A 67 18.39 8.31 15.91
C LYS A 67 19.34 7.15 16.22
N LEU A 68 19.25 6.08 15.44
CA LEU A 68 20.08 4.88 15.62
C LEU A 68 21.51 5.06 15.11
N GLY A 69 21.82 6.16 14.41
CA GLY A 69 23.18 6.49 13.98
C GLY A 69 23.78 5.48 13.00
N HIS A 70 22.96 4.86 12.14
CA HIS A 70 23.42 3.86 11.18
C HIS A 70 24.52 4.40 10.25
N THR A 71 25.49 3.55 9.95
CA THR A 71 26.70 3.89 9.17
C THR A 71 26.39 4.38 7.74
N TYR A 72 25.34 3.84 7.11
CA TYR A 72 24.96 4.16 5.74
C TYR A 72 23.61 4.88 5.74
N SER A 73 23.43 5.89 4.89
CA SER A 73 22.12 6.54 4.75
C SER A 73 21.09 5.60 4.12
N LEU A 74 19.80 5.89 4.34
CA LEU A 74 18.71 5.11 3.73
C LEU A 74 18.78 5.09 2.20
N ASP A 75 19.30 6.14 1.59
CA ASP A 75 19.44 6.24 0.13
C ASP A 75 20.51 5.26 -0.41
N VAL A 76 21.52 4.96 0.41
CA VAL A 76 22.56 3.96 0.09
C VAL A 76 22.03 2.54 0.30
N VAL A 77 21.23 2.32 1.34
CA VAL A 77 20.61 1.01 1.63
C VAL A 77 19.51 0.68 0.63
N ASN A 78 18.74 1.68 0.21
CA ASN A 78 17.65 1.56 -0.75
C ASN A 78 17.52 2.86 -1.57
N GLY A 79 17.96 2.81 -2.83
CA GLY A 79 17.89 3.95 -3.75
C GLY A 79 16.46 4.43 -4.08
N LEU A 80 15.42 3.64 -3.77
CA LEU A 80 14.02 4.03 -3.94
C LEU A 80 13.40 4.67 -2.70
N PHE A 81 14.12 4.73 -1.58
CA PHE A 81 13.60 5.32 -0.35
C PHE A 81 13.31 6.81 -0.50
N ARG A 82 14.32 7.63 -0.88
CA ARG A 82 14.13 9.09 -1.10
C ARG A 82 13.01 9.39 -2.09
N PRO A 83 12.97 8.76 -3.28
CA PRO A 83 11.92 9.03 -4.25
C PRO A 83 10.52 8.70 -3.70
N ALA A 84 10.35 7.54 -3.06
CA ALA A 84 9.07 7.15 -2.47
C ALA A 84 8.62 8.09 -1.35
N ALA A 85 9.53 8.45 -0.43
CA ALA A 85 9.23 9.39 0.66
C ALA A 85 8.86 10.77 0.13
N THR A 86 9.58 11.26 -0.89
CA THR A 86 9.31 12.55 -1.53
C THR A 86 7.94 12.55 -2.22
N TYR A 87 7.60 11.48 -2.95
CA TYR A 87 6.30 11.32 -3.58
C TYR A 87 5.18 11.33 -2.54
N CYS A 88 5.28 10.47 -1.52
CA CYS A 88 4.24 10.35 -0.51
C CYS A 88 4.04 11.66 0.27
N ALA A 89 5.13 12.34 0.65
CA ALA A 89 5.04 13.63 1.33
C ALA A 89 4.43 14.74 0.45
N ARG A 90 4.67 14.70 -0.87
CA ARG A 90 4.12 15.70 -1.81
C ARG A 90 2.63 15.51 -2.05
N PHE A 91 2.16 14.27 -2.12
CA PHE A 91 0.76 13.92 -2.35
C PHE A 91 0.01 13.56 -1.05
N ASP A 92 0.60 13.87 0.10
CA ASP A 92 -0.06 13.73 1.39
C ASP A 92 -1.15 14.80 1.53
N ARG A 93 -2.41 14.35 1.43
CA ARG A 93 -3.59 15.22 1.52
C ARG A 93 -4.12 15.37 2.95
N ILE A 94 -3.65 14.52 3.87
CA ILE A 94 -4.09 14.50 5.26
C ILE A 94 -2.83 14.55 6.15
N GLN A 95 -2.29 15.74 6.32
CA GLN A 95 -1.02 15.92 7.06
C GLN A 95 -1.14 15.69 8.56
N ASN A 96 -2.36 15.81 9.12
CA ASN A 96 -2.57 15.63 10.55
C ASN A 96 -2.70 14.14 10.88
N LYS A 97 -1.72 13.58 11.59
CA LYS A 97 -1.71 12.16 12.01
C LYS A 97 -2.99 11.71 12.72
N THR A 98 -3.59 12.56 13.55
CA THR A 98 -4.87 12.23 14.20
C THR A 98 -6.01 12.19 13.20
N ALA A 99 -5.97 13.03 12.16
CA ALA A 99 -6.94 13.00 11.08
C ALA A 99 -6.73 11.77 10.17
N VAL A 100 -5.49 11.34 9.93
CA VAL A 100 -5.22 10.09 9.19
C VAL A 100 -5.85 8.89 9.88
N LEU A 101 -5.68 8.78 11.20
CA LEU A 101 -6.30 7.71 11.98
C LEU A 101 -7.83 7.81 12.00
N ALA A 102 -8.38 9.02 12.14
CA ALA A 102 -9.82 9.23 12.09
C ALA A 102 -10.42 8.86 10.73
N VAL A 103 -9.74 9.21 9.63
CA VAL A 103 -10.15 8.81 8.27
C VAL A 103 -10.09 7.30 8.14
N ARG A 104 -9.02 6.65 8.63
CA ARG A 104 -8.92 5.19 8.62
C ARG A 104 -10.11 4.55 9.37
N ASP A 105 -10.37 4.94 10.60
CA ASP A 105 -11.45 4.37 11.42
C ASP A 105 -12.83 4.61 10.81
N THR A 106 -13.11 5.83 10.35
CA THR A 106 -14.39 6.19 9.76
C THR A 106 -14.63 5.46 8.44
N PHE A 107 -13.63 5.43 7.56
CA PHE A 107 -13.80 4.92 6.20
C PHE A 107 -13.65 3.41 6.10
N ASP A 108 -12.93 2.76 7.01
CA ASP A 108 -12.95 1.30 7.11
C ASP A 108 -14.32 0.82 7.63
N GLY A 109 -14.88 1.48 8.65
CA GLY A 109 -16.20 1.16 9.18
C GLY A 109 -17.33 1.42 8.17
N ARG A 110 -17.42 2.65 7.66
CA ARG A 110 -18.42 3.01 6.64
C ARG A 110 -18.21 2.27 5.33
N GLY A 111 -16.96 2.05 4.92
CA GLY A 111 -16.61 1.29 3.73
C GLY A 111 -17.11 -0.14 3.83
N ALA A 112 -16.92 -0.80 4.97
CA ALA A 112 -17.45 -2.14 5.21
C ALA A 112 -18.98 -2.19 5.17
N GLU A 113 -19.68 -1.22 5.77
CA GLU A 113 -21.14 -1.12 5.72
C GLU A 113 -21.67 -0.93 4.29
N LEU A 114 -20.92 -0.21 3.45
CA LEU A 114 -21.24 0.07 2.05
C LEU A 114 -20.72 -1.00 1.09
N GLY A 115 -20.07 -2.06 1.58
CA GLY A 115 -19.50 -3.13 0.75
C GLY A 115 -18.35 -2.66 -0.15
N LEU A 116 -17.67 -1.56 0.21
CA LEU A 116 -16.51 -1.07 -0.51
C LEU A 116 -15.28 -1.90 -0.19
N HIS A 117 -14.49 -2.22 -1.22
CA HIS A 117 -13.23 -2.90 -1.04
C HIS A 117 -12.20 -1.95 -0.38
N PRO A 118 -11.30 -2.42 0.52
CA PRO A 118 -10.28 -1.56 1.15
C PRO A 118 -9.43 -0.78 0.14
N PHE A 119 -9.16 -1.38 -1.03
CA PHE A 119 -8.52 -0.70 -2.16
C PHE A 119 -9.31 0.51 -2.65
N GLU A 120 -10.62 0.38 -2.82
CA GLU A 120 -11.48 1.47 -3.29
C GLU A 120 -11.53 2.60 -2.28
N VAL A 121 -11.63 2.27 -0.99
CA VAL A 121 -11.56 3.24 0.11
C VAL A 121 -10.25 4.02 0.06
N ALA A 122 -9.11 3.32 -0.04
CA ALA A 122 -7.82 3.98 -0.14
C ALA A 122 -7.71 4.87 -1.40
N GLN A 123 -8.26 4.42 -2.54
CA GLN A 123 -8.30 5.20 -3.76
C GLN A 123 -9.15 6.48 -3.62
N LEU A 124 -10.31 6.41 -2.96
CA LEU A 124 -11.14 7.58 -2.66
C LEU A 124 -10.38 8.60 -1.81
N VAL A 125 -9.71 8.13 -0.75
CA VAL A 125 -8.92 9.00 0.15
C VAL A 125 -7.74 9.64 -0.59
N ASN A 126 -7.01 8.87 -1.39
CA ASN A 126 -5.85 9.36 -2.13
C ASN A 126 -6.26 10.35 -3.24
N LEU A 127 -7.32 10.04 -3.99
CA LEU A 127 -7.72 10.78 -5.19
C LEU A 127 -8.66 11.96 -4.92
N MET A 128 -9.35 12.00 -3.76
CA MET A 128 -10.29 13.06 -3.36
C MET A 128 -11.13 13.59 -4.53
N PRO A 129 -11.93 12.73 -5.19
CA PRO A 129 -12.82 13.20 -6.25
C PRO A 129 -13.84 14.19 -5.70
N ALA A 130 -14.25 15.15 -6.52
CA ALA A 130 -15.19 16.21 -6.15
C ALA A 130 -16.62 15.68 -6.00
N ASP A 131 -17.00 14.70 -6.82
CA ASP A 131 -18.34 14.13 -6.85
C ASP A 131 -18.32 12.65 -7.25
N ALA A 132 -19.49 12.02 -7.15
CA ALA A 132 -19.71 10.62 -7.49
C ALA A 132 -19.43 10.31 -8.97
N GLU A 133 -19.61 11.27 -9.88
CA GLU A 133 -19.36 11.08 -11.32
C GLU A 133 -17.84 10.96 -11.56
N GLU A 134 -17.05 11.88 -11.01
CA GLU A 134 -15.59 11.84 -11.06
C GLU A 134 -15.05 10.58 -10.36
N ALA A 135 -15.57 10.27 -9.17
CA ALA A 135 -15.14 9.10 -8.40
C ALA A 135 -15.33 7.80 -9.20
N LYS A 136 -16.51 7.62 -9.79
CA LYS A 136 -16.80 6.49 -10.67
C LYS A 136 -16.00 6.56 -11.96
N ALA A 137 -15.69 7.76 -12.46
CA ALA A 137 -14.87 7.95 -13.65
C ALA A 137 -13.46 7.36 -13.46
N ILE A 138 -12.81 7.72 -12.35
CA ILE A 138 -11.41 7.38 -12.04
C ILE A 138 -11.23 6.05 -11.28
N ILE A 139 -12.26 5.56 -10.59
CA ILE A 139 -12.29 4.25 -9.93
C ILE A 139 -13.43 3.42 -10.59
N PRO A 140 -13.14 2.71 -11.69
CA PRO A 140 -14.17 2.02 -12.46
C PRO A 140 -14.87 0.90 -11.69
N SER A 141 -14.24 0.32 -10.68
CA SER A 141 -14.83 -0.73 -9.82
C SER A 141 -16.02 -0.24 -8.99
N LEU A 142 -16.19 1.08 -8.83
CA LEU A 142 -17.37 1.69 -8.21
C LEU A 142 -18.57 1.81 -9.16
N ARG A 143 -18.38 1.53 -10.46
CA ARG A 143 -19.46 1.58 -11.47
C ARG A 143 -20.33 0.33 -11.49
N GLU A 144 -19.95 -0.71 -10.76
CA GLU A 144 -20.75 -1.93 -10.65
C GLU A 144 -22.18 -1.58 -10.22
N GLU A 145 -23.15 -2.04 -11.01
CA GLU A 145 -24.54 -1.65 -10.85
C GLU A 145 -25.07 -2.08 -9.48
N GLY A 146 -25.61 -1.14 -8.71
CA GLY A 146 -26.12 -1.38 -7.35
C GLY A 146 -25.06 -1.40 -6.25
N LYS A 147 -23.78 -1.16 -6.53
CA LYS A 147 -22.72 -1.16 -5.51
C LYS A 147 -22.82 0.01 -4.53
N ILE A 148 -22.92 1.23 -5.04
CA ILE A 148 -23.09 2.43 -4.22
C ILE A 148 -23.90 3.49 -4.97
N ASP A 149 -24.87 4.06 -4.25
CA ASP A 149 -25.69 5.16 -4.74
C ASP A 149 -24.89 6.48 -4.82
N ASN A 150 -25.21 7.33 -5.78
CA ASN A 150 -24.49 8.59 -6.00
C ASN A 150 -24.65 9.56 -4.82
N ASP A 151 -25.82 9.64 -4.20
CA ASP A 151 -26.05 10.55 -3.08
C ASP A 151 -25.28 10.09 -1.84
N VAL A 152 -25.21 8.77 -1.62
CA VAL A 152 -24.41 8.17 -0.54
C VAL A 152 -22.92 8.41 -0.76
N LEU A 153 -22.43 8.19 -1.99
CA LEU A 153 -21.03 8.45 -2.34
C LEU A 153 -20.68 9.93 -2.19
N ASN A 154 -21.53 10.84 -2.66
CA ASN A 154 -21.33 12.28 -2.48
C ASN A 154 -21.28 12.67 -0.99
N GLY A 155 -22.13 12.09 -0.14
CA GLY A 155 -22.09 12.32 1.31
C GLY A 155 -20.78 11.83 1.94
N LEU A 156 -20.26 10.67 1.49
CA LEU A 156 -18.97 10.15 1.91
C LEU A 156 -17.81 11.07 1.48
N LEU A 157 -17.82 11.55 0.24
CA LEU A 157 -16.83 12.48 -0.28
C LEU A 157 -16.86 13.83 0.45
N MET A 158 -18.06 14.35 0.74
CA MET A 158 -18.21 15.58 1.52
C MET A 158 -17.59 15.45 2.91
N GLU A 159 -17.81 14.33 3.61
CA GLU A 159 -17.17 14.08 4.90
C GLU A 159 -15.65 13.99 4.77
N LEU A 160 -15.14 13.30 3.74
CA LEU A 160 -13.71 13.17 3.48
C LEU A 160 -13.02 14.53 3.34
N THR A 161 -13.65 15.48 2.64
CA THR A 161 -13.10 16.84 2.48
C THR A 161 -12.95 17.60 3.78
N THR A 162 -13.66 17.22 4.85
CA THR A 162 -13.50 17.86 6.18
C THR A 162 -12.18 17.50 6.87
N PHE A 163 -11.58 16.37 6.49
CA PHE A 163 -10.29 15.92 6.97
C PHE A 163 -9.12 16.43 6.13
N ALA A 164 -9.38 16.77 4.87
CA ALA A 164 -8.43 17.44 3.99
C ALA A 164 -8.08 18.83 4.58
N LYS A 165 -6.79 19.14 4.63
CA LYS A 165 -6.27 20.43 5.10
C LYS A 165 -5.43 21.12 4.03
#